data_AF-A0A1J7C8Q9-F1
#
_entry.id   AF-A0A1J7C8Q9-F1
#
_cell.length_a   1.000
_cell.length_b   1.000
_cell.length_c   1.000
_cell.angle_alpha   90.00
_cell.angle_beta   90.00
_cell.angle_gamma   90.00
#
_symmetry.space_group_name_H-M   'P 1'
#
loop_
_entity.id
_entity.type
_entity.pdbx_description
1 polymer ?
#
loop_
_entity_poly.entity_id
_entity_poly.type
_entity_poly.pdbx_seq_one_letter_code
_entity_poly.pdbx_strand_id
1 'polypeptide(L)'
;MANDPYYQVLLDRIEALEARERQLTVTSHAYQVVLTTILGNLDVQTRDRIITMVDEAHEIAYSQAINRSDRHLSEVIKGADEVVQRMFNYAQGNPHSGL
;
A
#
# COMPACT_ATOMS: atom_id res chain seq x y z
N MET A 1 29.34 -26.74 -17.32
CA MET A 1 28.60 -25.57 -16.80
C MET A 1 27.79 -25.97 -15.57
N ALA A 2 28.45 -26.44 -14.52
CA ALA A 2 27.81 -26.85 -13.28
C ALA A 2 28.76 -26.47 -12.14
N ASN A 3 28.25 -25.80 -11.11
CA ASN A 3 28.96 -25.22 -9.96
C ASN A 3 29.75 -23.93 -10.24
N ASP A 4 29.06 -22.88 -10.71
CA ASP A 4 29.51 -21.53 -10.34
C ASP A 4 28.94 -21.23 -8.93
N PRO A 5 29.77 -21.18 -7.87
CA PRO A 5 29.30 -20.88 -6.51
C PRO A 5 28.59 -19.53 -6.42
N TYR A 6 28.85 -18.60 -7.35
CA TYR A 6 28.14 -17.33 -7.43
C TYR A 6 26.66 -17.53 -7.84
N TYR A 7 26.38 -18.49 -8.72
CA TYR A 7 25.02 -18.79 -9.15
C TYR A 7 24.16 -19.33 -8.01
N GLN A 8 24.70 -20.23 -7.18
CA GLN A 8 23.97 -20.77 -6.04
C GLN A 8 23.67 -19.69 -4.99
N VAL A 9 24.65 -18.82 -4.71
CA VAL A 9 24.45 -17.68 -3.79
C VAL A 9 23.37 -16.72 -4.29
N LEU A 10 23.28 -16.50 -5.61
CA LEU A 10 22.22 -15.69 -6.19
C LEU A 10 20.85 -16.33 -6.04
N LEU A 11 20.72 -17.65 -6.24
CA LEU A 11 19.46 -18.36 -6.05
C LEU A 11 18.97 -18.29 -4.60
N ASP A 12 19.86 -18.56 -3.63
CA ASP A 12 19.51 -18.49 -2.20
C ASP A 12 19.07 -17.06 -1.81
N ARG A 13 19.69 -16.03 -2.40
CA ARG A 13 19.31 -14.63 -2.18
C ARG A 13 17.95 -14.29 -2.80
N ILE A 14 17.65 -14.82 -3.99
CA ILE A 14 16.34 -14.64 -4.63
C ILE A 14 15.25 -15.27 -3.75
N GLU A 15 15.45 -16.51 -3.30
CA GLU A 15 14.49 -17.21 -2.43
C GLU A 15 14.21 -16.42 -1.14
N ALA A 16 15.26 -15.90 -0.49
CA ALA A 16 15.11 -15.07 0.70
C ALA A 16 14.33 -13.76 0.41
N LEU A 17 14.56 -13.14 -0.74
CA LEU A 17 13.83 -11.94 -1.16
C LEU A 17 12.35 -12.23 -1.44
N GLU A 18 12.05 -13.33 -2.14
CA GLU A 18 10.67 -13.75 -2.41
C GLU A 18 9.91 -14.12 -1.14
N ALA A 19 10.56 -14.79 -0.19
CA ALA A 19 9.97 -15.11 1.11
C ALA A 19 9.64 -13.83 1.88
N ARG A 20 10.55 -12.85 1.86
CA ARG A 20 10.35 -11.54 2.49
C ARG A 20 9.21 -10.76 1.81
N GLU A 21 9.16 -10.76 0.49
CA GLU A 21 8.08 -10.10 -0.27
C GLU A 21 6.72 -10.72 0.05
N ARG A 22 6.61 -12.05 0.07
CA ARG A 22 5.40 -12.76 0.49
C ARG A 22 4.95 -12.35 1.89
N GLN A 23 5.87 -12.29 2.84
CA GLN A 23 5.56 -11.89 4.22
C GLN A 23 5.09 -10.43 4.30
N LEU A 24 5.74 -9.51 3.58
CA LEU A 24 5.34 -8.10 3.53
C LEU A 24 3.95 -7.94 2.91
N THR A 25 3.66 -8.68 1.84
CA THR A 25 2.35 -8.68 1.18
C THR A 25 1.24 -9.16 2.12
N VAL A 26 1.44 -10.29 2.80
CA VAL A 26 0.46 -10.81 3.77
C VAL A 26 0.23 -9.83 4.91
N THR A 27 1.30 -9.26 5.45
CA THR A 27 1.23 -8.29 6.55
C THR A 27 0.49 -7.02 6.12
N SER A 28 0.81 -6.49 4.94
CA SER A 28 0.13 -5.32 4.36
C SER A 28 -1.36 -5.59 4.18
N HIS A 29 -1.73 -6.74 3.62
CA HIS A 29 -3.13 -7.12 3.44
C HIS A 29 -3.88 -7.25 4.77
N ALA A 30 -3.26 -7.85 5.80
CA ALA A 30 -3.86 -7.93 7.13
C ALA A 30 -4.17 -6.54 7.71
N TYR A 31 -3.25 -5.58 7.58
CA TYR A 31 -3.48 -4.20 8.03
C TYR A 31 -4.55 -3.48 7.22
N GLN A 32 -4.60 -3.69 5.90
CA GLN A 32 -5.67 -3.13 5.06
C GLN A 32 -7.04 -3.60 5.54
N VAL A 33 -7.22 -4.91 5.78
CA VAL A 33 -8.48 -5.47 6.31
C VAL A 33 -8.84 -4.87 7.66
N VAL A 34 -7.89 -4.77 8.60
CA VAL A 34 -8.12 -4.20 9.93
C VAL A 34 -8.56 -2.74 9.82
N LEU A 35 -7.83 -1.92 9.06
CA LEU A 35 -8.12 -0.49 8.90
C LEU A 35 -9.47 -0.27 8.21
N THR A 36 -9.76 -1.01 7.14
CA THR A 36 -11.06 -0.95 6.45
C THR A 36 -12.20 -1.37 7.36
N THR A 37 -12.01 -2.39 8.19
CA THR A 37 -13.02 -2.82 9.17
C THR A 37 -13.27 -1.74 10.21
N ILE A 38 -12.22 -1.11 10.74
CA ILE A 38 -12.35 0.03 11.66
C ILE A 38 -13.16 1.15 11.00
N LEU A 39 -12.76 1.58 9.80
CA LEU A 39 -13.43 2.65 9.06
C LEU A 39 -14.91 2.33 8.78
N GLY A 40 -15.23 1.08 8.42
CA GLY A 40 -16.59 0.64 8.16
C GLY A 40 -17.50 0.58 9.39
N ASN A 41 -16.93 0.54 10.60
CA ASN A 41 -17.69 0.53 11.86
C ASN A 41 -17.84 1.91 12.51
N LEU A 42 -17.23 2.95 11.93
CA LEU A 42 -17.43 4.33 12.37
C LEU A 42 -18.77 4.87 11.88
N ASP A 43 -19.29 5.89 12.57
CA ASP A 43 -20.40 6.66 12.01
C ASP A 43 -19.97 7.40 10.73
N VAL A 44 -20.94 7.69 9.88
CA VAL A 44 -20.71 8.29 8.55
C VAL A 44 -19.91 9.59 8.64
N GLN A 45 -20.22 10.46 9.60
CA GLN A 45 -19.56 11.77 9.70
C GLN A 45 -18.08 11.61 10.07
N THR A 46 -17.79 10.76 11.05
CA THR A 46 -16.41 10.48 11.47
C THR A 46 -15.62 9.78 10.36
N ARG A 47 -16.21 8.78 9.70
CA ARG A 47 -15.58 8.05 8.60
C ARG A 47 -15.23 8.99 7.45
N ASP A 48 -16.20 9.79 6.99
CA ASP A 48 -16.01 10.67 5.84
C ASP A 48 -14.97 11.75 6.16
N ARG A 49 -14.95 12.28 7.39
CA ARG A 49 -13.90 13.19 7.85
C ARG A 49 -12.51 12.57 7.78
N ILE A 50 -12.35 11.32 8.23
CA ILE A 50 -11.06 10.62 8.17
C ILE A 50 -10.62 10.40 6.72
N ILE A 51 -11.55 10.01 5.84
CA ILE A 51 -11.27 9.84 4.41
C ILE A 51 -10.74 11.14 3.81
N THR A 52 -11.44 12.26 4.02
CA THR A 52 -10.98 13.58 3.57
C THR A 52 -9.60 13.95 4.13
N MET A 53 -9.35 13.71 5.42
CA MET A 53 -8.05 14.00 6.02
C MET A 53 -6.92 13.19 5.39
N VAL A 54 -7.18 11.96 4.98
CA VAL A 54 -6.18 11.12 4.30
C VAL A 54 -5.96 11.59 2.87
N ASP A 55 -7.02 11.94 2.13
CA ASP A 55 -6.90 12.51 0.78
C ASP A 55 -6.07 13.80 0.79
N GLU A 56 -6.33 14.70 1.74
CA GLU A 56 -5.56 15.93 1.93
C GLU A 56 -4.09 15.63 2.29
N ALA A 57 -3.85 14.69 3.21
CA ALA A 57 -2.49 14.30 3.59
C ALA A 57 -1.72 13.70 2.40
N HIS A 58 -2.41 12.93 1.55
CA HIS A 58 -1.86 12.37 0.32
C HIS A 58 -1.44 13.47 -0.66
N GLU A 59 -2.33 14.42 -0.93
CA GLU A 59 -2.06 15.55 -1.83
C GLU A 59 -0.87 16.38 -1.35
N ILE A 60 -0.84 16.69 -0.04
CA ILE A 60 0.27 17.42 0.58
C ILE A 60 1.59 16.65 0.42
N ALA A 61 1.60 15.36 0.75
CA ALA A 61 2.80 14.53 0.66
C ALA A 61 3.30 14.41 -0.79
N TYR A 62 2.40 14.18 -1.75
CA TYR A 62 2.73 14.09 -3.16
C TYR A 62 3.29 15.41 -3.69
N SER A 63 2.62 16.53 -3.40
CA SER A 63 3.09 17.87 -3.77
C SER A 63 4.48 18.17 -3.20
N GLN A 64 4.74 17.80 -1.94
CA GLN A 64 6.07 17.93 -1.34
C GLN A 64 7.13 17.09 -2.05
N ALA A 65 6.81 15.85 -2.45
CA ALA A 65 7.73 14.99 -3.19
C ALA A 65 8.08 15.58 -4.57
N ILE A 66 7.07 16.11 -5.29
CA ILE A 66 7.26 16.80 -6.58
C ILE A 66 8.12 18.05 -6.41
N ASN A 67 7.83 18.89 -5.42
CA ASN A 67 8.59 20.11 -5.15
C ASN A 67 10.06 19.83 -4.81
N ARG A 68 10.35 18.67 -4.20
CA ARG A 68 11.71 18.19 -3.91
C ARG A 68 12.36 17.47 -5.09
N SER A 69 11.66 17.29 -6.20
CA SER A 69 12.09 16.49 -7.36
C SER A 69 12.43 15.03 -7.00
N ASP A 70 11.79 14.48 -5.95
CA ASP A 70 11.99 13.10 -5.52
C ASP A 70 11.02 12.17 -6.26
N ARG A 71 11.47 11.68 -7.43
CA ARG A 71 10.66 10.81 -8.29
C ARG A 71 10.28 9.52 -7.59
N HIS A 72 11.21 8.90 -6.88
CA HIS A 72 10.95 7.64 -6.20
C HIS A 72 9.86 7.79 -5.14
N LEU A 73 9.97 8.82 -4.29
CA LEU A 73 8.94 9.08 -3.28
C LEU A 73 7.59 9.41 -3.91
N SER A 74 7.56 10.18 -5.01
CA SER A 74 6.32 10.50 -5.71
C SER A 74 5.62 9.25 -6.28
N GLU A 75 6.38 8.29 -6.81
CA GLU A 75 5.86 7.02 -7.32
C GLU A 75 5.34 6.13 -6.20
N VAL A 76 6.06 6.06 -5.07
CA VAL A 76 5.61 5.32 -3.88
C VAL A 76 4.31 5.89 -3.33
N ILE A 77 4.21 7.22 -3.21
CA ILE A 77 2.99 7.89 -2.74
C ILE A 77 1.85 7.57 -3.71
N LYS A 78 2.04 7.78 -5.01
CA LYS A 78 1.02 7.50 -6.02
C LYS A 78 0.55 6.04 -6.00
N GLY A 79 1.45 5.08 -5.85
CA GLY A 79 1.10 3.66 -5.75
C GLY A 79 0.29 3.33 -4.48
N ALA A 80 0.52 4.05 -3.38
CA ALA A 80 -0.27 3.89 -2.16
C ALA A 80 -1.71 4.42 -2.30
N ASP A 81 -1.95 5.40 -3.17
CA ASP A 81 -3.29 5.98 -3.41
C ASP A 81 -4.32 4.91 -3.79
N GLU A 82 -3.97 4.06 -4.75
CA GLU A 82 -4.87 3.02 -5.27
C GLU A 82 -5.33 2.05 -4.18
N VAL A 83 -4.44 1.71 -3.24
CA VAL A 83 -4.76 0.84 -2.10
C VAL A 83 -5.72 1.54 -1.15
N VAL A 84 -5.43 2.81 -0.82
CA VAL A 84 -6.23 3.63 0.08
C VAL A 84 -7.63 3.87 -0.47
N GLN A 85 -7.75 4.19 -1.76
CA GLN A 85 -9.06 4.38 -2.41
C GLN A 85 -9.91 3.10 -2.38
N ARG A 86 -9.31 1.92 -2.60
CA ARG A 86 -10.04 0.64 -2.44
C ARG A 86 -10.54 0.45 -1.01
N MET A 87 -9.72 0.77 -0.01
CA MET A 87 -10.10 0.67 1.40
C MET A 87 -11.27 1.60 1.72
N PHE A 88 -11.27 2.83 1.20
CA PHE A 88 -12.32 3.83 1.41
C PHE A 88 -13.64 3.44 0.74
N ASN A 89 -13.59 3.00 -0.51
CA ASN A 89 -14.77 2.51 -1.23
C ASN A 89 -15.45 1.36 -0.48
N TYR A 90 -14.66 0.40 0.02
CA TYR A 90 -15.19 -0.70 0.83
C TYR A 90 -15.79 -0.20 2.15
N ALA A 91 -15.09 0.66 2.88
CA ALA A 91 -15.56 1.19 4.18
C ALA A 91 -16.83 2.04 4.07
N GLN A 92 -17.05 2.67 2.92
CA GLN A 92 -18.28 3.41 2.60
C GLN A 92 -19.44 2.50 2.19
N GLY A 93 -19.22 1.18 2.08
CA GLY A 93 -20.22 0.21 1.68
C GLY A 93 -20.52 0.23 0.19
N ASN A 94 -19.57 0.70 -0.64
CA ASN A 94 -19.69 0.75 -2.09
C ASN A 94 -18.95 -0.46 -2.69
N PRO A 95 -19.61 -1.61 -2.90
CA PRO A 95 -18.93 -2.88 -3.24
C PRO A 95 -18.53 -2.94 -4.72
N HIS A 96 -18.69 -1.84 -5.47
CA HIS A 96 -18.43 -1.75 -6.90
C HIS A 96 -17.09 -1.04 -7.18
N SER A 97 -16.00 -1.69 -6.78
CA SER A 97 -14.72 -1.54 -7.46
C SER A 97 -13.97 -2.86 -7.28
N GLY A 98 -13.91 -3.59 -8.40
CA GLY A 98 -13.66 -5.02 -8.48
C GLY A 98 -12.37 -5.52 -7.82
N LEU A 99 -12.51 -6.70 -7.23
CA LEU A 99 -11.58 -7.81 -7.45
C LEU A 99 -11.55 -8.18 -8.93
#